data_AF-A0AAE1HUC9-F1
#
_entry.id   AF-A0AAE1HUC9-F1
#
_cell.length_a   1.000
_cell.length_b   1.000
_cell.length_c   1.000
_cell.angle_alpha   90.00
_cell.angle_beta   90.00
_cell.angle_gamma   90.00
#
_symmetry.space_group_name_H-M   'P 1'
#
loop_
_entity.id
_entity.type
_entity.pdbx_description
1 polymer ?
#
loop_
_entity_poly.entity_id
_entity_poly.type
_entity_poly.pdbx_seq_one_letter_code
_entity_poly.pdbx_strand_id
1 'polypeptide(L)'
;MTYPWRAYIEAFLNYDKAAKDTHLQQRMWHEDTAGHHDSLDSNQNLGLAWRRSRTKLSRECEMMGPLHLDICNTDRLPLNNCTLRVKLTRSRDAFALMSTKGTEKIKLLDVKLYVRRVNISPPVLLAHAQALEKSPAKYPVNRVDIKAVTIAQGMHSKTIDNLFMN
;
A
#
# COMPACT_ATOMS: atom_id res chain seq x y z
N MET A 1 -11.81 2.92 4.53
CA MET A 1 -10.71 2.29 5.30
C MET A 1 -10.22 1.01 4.61
N THR A 2 -9.91 1.08 3.32
CA THR A 2 -9.57 -0.08 2.48
C THR A 2 -8.09 -0.13 2.08
N TYR A 3 -7.32 0.92 2.40
CA TYR A 3 -5.89 1.03 2.05
C TYR A 3 -5.04 -0.20 2.40
N PRO A 4 -5.14 -0.81 3.61
CA PRO A 4 -4.28 -1.94 3.96
C PRO A 4 -4.53 -3.16 3.06
N TRP A 5 -5.80 -3.40 2.70
CA TRP A 5 -6.18 -4.47 1.77
C TRP A 5 -5.65 -4.19 0.38
N ARG A 6 -5.71 -2.94 -0.08
CA ARG A 6 -5.15 -2.52 -1.36
C ARG A 6 -3.65 -2.77 -1.41
N ALA A 7 -2.92 -2.28 -0.41
CA ALA A 7 -1.48 -2.47 -0.32
C ALA A 7 -1.10 -3.95 -0.33
N TYR A 8 -1.84 -4.78 0.42
CA TYR A 8 -1.63 -6.24 0.45
C TYR A 8 -1.89 -6.89 -0.90
N ILE A 9 -3.05 -6.63 -1.52
CA ILE A 9 -3.44 -7.22 -2.81
C ILE A 9 -2.48 -6.79 -3.92
N GLU A 10 -2.10 -5.51 -3.97
CA GLU A 10 -1.13 -5.03 -4.96
C GLU A 10 0.25 -5.70 -4.76
N ALA A 11 0.72 -5.84 -3.52
CA ALA A 11 1.97 -6.57 -3.24
C ALA A 11 1.88 -8.06 -3.61
N PHE A 12 0.72 -8.68 -3.39
CA PHE A 12 0.49 -10.10 -3.65
C PHE A 12 0.36 -10.41 -5.16
N LEU A 13 -0.40 -9.61 -5.91
CA LEU A 13 -0.77 -9.94 -7.29
C LEU A 13 0.11 -9.28 -8.35
N ASN A 14 0.63 -8.07 -8.11
CA ASN A 14 1.28 -7.29 -9.16
C ASN A 14 2.80 -7.52 -9.25
N TYR A 15 3.38 -8.23 -8.29
CA TYR A 15 4.82 -8.46 -8.22
C TYR A 15 5.16 -9.92 -8.46
N ASP A 16 6.24 -10.14 -9.21
CA ASP A 16 6.80 -11.44 -9.45
C ASP A 16 7.57 -11.94 -8.22
N LYS A 17 7.97 -13.22 -8.26
CA LYS A 17 8.72 -13.83 -7.15
C LYS A 17 10.04 -13.10 -6.88
N ALA A 18 10.74 -12.64 -7.93
CA ALA A 18 12.01 -11.94 -7.76
C ALA A 18 11.83 -10.60 -7.04
N ALA A 19 10.79 -9.82 -7.37
CA ALA A 19 10.46 -8.61 -6.63
C ALA A 19 10.12 -8.91 -5.16
N LYS A 20 9.29 -9.93 -4.92
CA LYS A 20 8.86 -10.36 -3.58
C LYS A 20 10.04 -10.77 -2.70
N ASP A 21 11.03 -11.45 -3.28
CA ASP A 21 12.24 -11.90 -2.59
C ASP A 21 13.32 -10.82 -2.47
N THR A 22 13.12 -9.63 -3.06
CA THR A 22 14.09 -8.53 -3.05
C THR A 22 13.51 -7.28 -2.38
N HIS A 23 13.11 -6.28 -3.15
CA HIS A 23 12.77 -4.95 -2.64
C HIS A 23 11.48 -4.95 -1.81
N LEU A 24 10.56 -5.90 -2.01
CA LEU A 24 9.38 -6.03 -1.14
C LEU A 24 9.73 -6.46 0.28
N GLN A 25 10.87 -7.13 0.51
CA GLN A 25 11.31 -7.45 1.87
C GLN A 25 11.61 -6.19 2.70
N GLN A 26 11.94 -5.06 2.06
CA GLN A 26 12.07 -3.75 2.73
C GLN A 26 10.73 -3.24 3.30
N ARG A 27 9.60 -3.79 2.82
CA ARG A 27 8.25 -3.54 3.33
C ARG A 27 7.79 -4.64 4.30
N MET A 28 8.71 -5.46 4.80
CA MET A 28 8.43 -6.64 5.63
C MET A 28 7.53 -7.69 4.94
N TRP A 29 7.53 -7.70 3.61
CA TRP A 29 6.82 -8.71 2.84
C TRP A 29 7.60 -10.02 2.80
N HIS A 30 6.90 -11.11 3.07
CA HIS A 30 7.33 -12.47 2.78
C HIS A 30 6.07 -13.29 2.55
N GLU A 31 6.00 -14.07 1.48
CA GLU A 31 4.80 -14.86 1.21
C GLU A 31 4.52 -15.84 2.35
N ASP A 32 3.25 -15.96 2.69
CA ASP A 32 2.77 -16.95 3.64
C ASP A 32 2.72 -18.34 2.99
N THR A 33 2.86 -19.39 3.80
CA THR A 33 2.75 -20.76 3.29
C THR A 33 1.32 -21.03 2.81
N ALA A 34 1.18 -21.58 1.60
CA ALA A 34 -0.11 -21.96 1.05
C ALA A 34 -0.91 -22.85 2.02
N GLY A 35 -2.20 -22.55 2.19
CA GLY A 35 -3.09 -23.24 3.14
C GLY A 35 -2.90 -22.87 4.62
N HIS A 36 -1.88 -22.08 4.97
CA HIS A 36 -1.55 -21.75 6.35
C HIS A 36 -1.44 -20.24 6.61
N HIS A 37 -2.04 -19.41 5.75
CA HIS A 37 -1.99 -17.95 5.86
C HIS A 37 -2.56 -17.42 7.18
N ASP A 38 -3.62 -18.06 7.70
CA ASP A 38 -4.21 -17.72 9.00
C ASP A 38 -3.53 -18.41 10.19
N SER A 39 -2.57 -19.32 9.94
CA SER A 39 -1.89 -20.03 11.02
C SER A 39 -0.96 -19.10 11.79
N LEU A 40 -1.10 -19.12 13.12
CA LEU A 40 -0.22 -18.42 14.05
C LEU A 40 1.03 -19.23 14.40
N ASP A 41 1.13 -20.48 13.92
CA ASP A 41 2.29 -21.33 14.09
C ASP A 41 3.36 -20.99 13.05
N SER A 42 4.55 -20.63 13.53
CA SER A 42 5.70 -20.28 12.70
C SER A 42 6.31 -21.49 11.98
N ASN A 43 6.01 -22.72 12.39
CA ASN A 43 6.41 -23.91 11.65
C ASN A 43 5.52 -24.17 10.44
N GLN A 44 4.26 -23.72 10.47
CA GLN A 44 3.30 -23.85 9.38
C GLN A 44 3.38 -22.67 8.42
N ASN A 45 3.43 -21.44 8.94
CA ASN A 45 3.54 -20.22 8.15
C ASN A 45 4.98 -19.66 8.19
N LEU A 46 5.75 -19.96 7.15
CA LEU A 46 7.15 -19.54 7.01
C LEU A 46 7.27 -18.01 6.82
N GLY A 47 6.30 -17.38 6.15
CA GLY A 47 6.24 -15.93 6.02
C GLY A 47 6.06 -15.23 7.37
N LEU A 48 5.17 -15.75 8.21
CA LEU A 48 5.00 -15.29 9.59
C LEU A 48 6.29 -15.49 10.41
N ALA A 49 6.94 -16.64 10.29
CA ALA A 49 8.20 -16.92 10.97
C ALA A 49 9.29 -15.90 10.60
N TRP A 50 9.42 -15.61 9.30
CA TRP A 50 10.37 -14.64 8.78
C TRP A 50 10.12 -13.24 9.35
N ARG A 51 8.85 -12.80 9.41
CA ARG A 51 8.47 -11.49 9.99
C ARG A 51 8.74 -11.44 11.49
N ARG A 52 8.34 -12.47 12.24
CA ARG A 52 8.59 -12.58 13.69
C ARG A 52 10.07 -12.57 14.03
N SER A 53 10.91 -13.21 13.21
CA SER A 53 12.36 -13.24 13.46
C SER A 53 13.01 -11.84 13.47
N ARG A 54 12.42 -10.88 12.73
CA ARG A 54 12.90 -9.50 12.61
C ARG A 54 12.40 -8.57 13.70
N THR A 55 11.24 -8.87 14.28
CA THR A 55 10.62 -8.08 15.35
C THR A 55 10.67 -8.75 16.73
N LYS A 56 11.33 -9.91 16.84
CA LYS A 56 11.47 -10.65 18.10
C LYS A 56 12.03 -9.77 19.21
N LEU A 57 11.56 -9.98 20.43
CA LEU A 57 11.98 -9.23 21.62
C LEU A 57 11.83 -7.70 21.47
N SER A 58 10.79 -7.26 20.75
CA SER A 58 10.53 -5.84 20.47
C SER A 58 11.66 -5.13 19.73
N ARG A 59 12.42 -5.86 18.92
CA ARG A 59 13.47 -5.30 18.08
C ARG A 59 12.88 -4.24 17.14
N GLU A 60 13.54 -3.10 17.08
CA GLU A 60 13.20 -2.02 16.15
C GLU A 60 13.46 -2.47 14.71
N CYS A 61 12.53 -2.17 13.81
CA CYS A 61 12.67 -2.43 12.39
C CYS A 61 12.32 -1.17 11.59
N GLU A 62 13.07 -0.94 10.53
CA GLU A 62 12.80 0.11 9.56
C GLU A 62 12.08 -0.50 8.35
N MET A 63 11.09 0.23 7.83
CA MET A 63 10.33 -0.17 6.66
C MET A 63 10.32 0.98 5.66
N MET A 64 10.49 0.67 4.38
CA MET A 64 10.41 1.65 3.31
C MET A 64 9.58 1.10 2.15
N GLY A 65 8.64 1.91 1.67
CA GLY A 65 7.78 1.55 0.55
C GLY A 65 7.01 2.76 0.01
N PRO A 66 6.40 2.62 -1.18
CA PRO A 66 5.55 3.64 -1.75
C PRO A 66 4.24 3.76 -0.98
N LEU A 67 3.58 4.90 -1.12
CA LEU A 67 2.18 5.05 -0.73
C LEU A 67 1.29 4.51 -1.85
N HIS A 68 0.40 3.58 -1.52
CA HIS A 68 -0.55 2.97 -2.45
C HIS A 68 -1.74 3.91 -2.71
N LEU A 69 -1.47 5.07 -3.30
CA LEU A 69 -2.44 6.11 -3.64
C LEU A 69 -2.54 6.24 -5.16
N ASP A 70 -3.73 6.49 -5.70
CA ASP A 70 -3.94 6.59 -7.15
C ASP A 70 -3.09 7.70 -7.79
N ILE A 71 -2.97 8.84 -7.11
CA ILE A 71 -2.16 9.98 -7.57
C ILE A 71 -0.65 9.72 -7.47
N CYS A 72 -0.22 8.70 -6.73
CA CYS A 72 1.19 8.31 -6.65
C CYS A 72 1.57 7.30 -7.74
N ASN A 73 0.57 6.71 -8.41
CA ASN A 73 0.75 5.73 -9.48
C ASN A 73 0.58 6.34 -10.89
N THR A 74 0.62 7.68 -11.01
CA THR A 74 0.59 8.39 -12.30
C THR A 74 2.00 8.79 -12.71
N ASP A 75 2.30 8.70 -14.00
CA ASP A 75 3.57 9.14 -14.58
C ASP A 75 3.75 10.67 -14.60
N ARG A 76 2.69 11.43 -14.28
CA ARG A 76 2.70 12.89 -14.24
C ARG A 76 2.93 13.41 -12.83
N LEU A 77 3.97 14.21 -12.67
CA LEU A 77 4.25 14.94 -11.44
C LEU A 77 3.32 16.16 -11.30
N PRO A 78 2.84 16.46 -10.09
CA PRO A 78 2.12 17.70 -9.81
C PRO A 78 2.94 18.93 -10.21
N LEU A 79 2.28 19.91 -10.81
CA LEU A 79 2.88 21.20 -11.17
C LEU A 79 3.26 22.01 -9.93
N ASN A 80 4.14 22.99 -10.14
CA ASN A 80 4.52 23.95 -9.10
C ASN A 80 3.29 24.70 -8.57
N ASN A 81 3.38 25.14 -7.31
CA ASN A 81 2.30 25.84 -6.60
C ASN A 81 1.02 25.01 -6.40
N CYS A 82 1.08 23.69 -6.51
CA CYS A 82 0.01 22.80 -6.05
C CYS A 82 0.23 22.38 -4.59
N THR A 83 -0.76 22.60 -3.73
CA THR A 83 -0.74 22.13 -2.34
C THR A 83 -1.31 20.73 -2.25
N LEU A 84 -0.49 19.75 -1.87
CA LEU A 84 -0.93 18.39 -1.58
C LEU A 84 -0.96 18.15 -0.07
N ARG A 85 -2.09 17.62 0.42
CA ARG A 85 -2.26 17.21 1.82
C ARG A 85 -2.42 15.70 1.88
N VAL A 86 -1.42 15.01 2.42
CA VAL A 86 -1.49 13.57 2.68
C VAL A 86 -1.81 13.34 4.15
N LYS A 87 -2.92 12.67 4.43
CA LYS A 87 -3.29 12.25 5.79
C LYS A 87 -3.12 10.74 5.90
N LEU A 88 -2.16 10.32 6.70
CA LEU A 88 -1.94 8.90 7.01
C LEU A 88 -2.65 8.57 8.32
N THR A 89 -3.46 7.52 8.32
CA THR A 89 -4.13 7.00 9.51
C THR A 89 -3.77 5.54 9.66
N ARG A 90 -3.18 5.20 10.81
CA ARG A 90 -2.69 3.85 11.08
C ARG A 90 -3.87 2.89 11.30
N SER A 91 -3.75 1.68 10.76
CA SER A 91 -4.63 0.56 11.10
C SER A 91 -4.50 0.17 12.58
N ARG A 92 -5.52 -0.50 13.11
CA ARG A 92 -5.48 -1.09 14.46
C ARG A 92 -4.39 -2.16 14.54
N ASP A 93 -3.79 -2.34 15.72
CA ASP A 93 -2.75 -3.35 15.94
C ASP A 93 -3.24 -4.77 15.62
N ALA A 94 -4.48 -5.09 15.99
CA ALA A 94 -5.10 -6.39 15.70
C ALA A 94 -5.22 -6.70 14.20
N PHE A 95 -5.23 -5.68 13.34
CA PHE A 95 -5.17 -5.87 11.89
C PHE A 95 -3.74 -6.02 11.39
N ALA A 96 -2.81 -5.22 11.93
CA ALA A 96 -1.44 -5.13 11.43
C ALA A 96 -0.52 -6.27 11.93
N LEU A 97 -0.87 -6.93 13.03
CA LEU A 97 -0.05 -7.96 13.67
C LEU A 97 -0.81 -9.28 13.81
N MET A 98 -0.14 -10.38 13.43
CA MET A 98 -0.57 -11.74 13.76
C MET A 98 0.01 -12.17 15.11
N SER A 99 -0.76 -11.95 16.16
CA SER A 99 -0.36 -12.27 17.53
C SER A 99 -1.04 -13.53 18.07
N THR A 100 -0.28 -14.31 18.84
CA THR A 100 -0.78 -15.43 19.63
C THR A 100 -1.44 -14.99 20.94
N LYS A 101 -1.00 -13.87 21.54
CA LYS A 101 -1.49 -13.37 22.84
C LYS A 101 -2.42 -12.15 22.72
N GLY A 102 -2.35 -11.43 21.60
CA GLY A 102 -3.11 -10.21 21.34
C GLY A 102 -2.67 -8.98 22.14
N THR A 103 -1.50 -8.99 22.78
CA THR A 103 -1.05 -7.91 23.67
C THR A 103 -0.02 -6.97 23.03
N GLU A 104 0.56 -7.39 21.92
CA GLU A 104 1.59 -6.68 21.16
C GLU A 104 1.00 -5.47 20.44
N LYS A 105 1.81 -4.40 20.36
CA LYS A 105 1.42 -3.13 19.76
C LYS A 105 2.54 -2.60 18.89
N ILE A 106 2.18 -1.92 17.81
CA ILE A 106 3.14 -1.21 16.97
C ILE A 106 3.33 0.19 17.53
N LYS A 107 4.57 0.52 17.89
CA LYS A 107 4.99 1.88 18.23
C LYS A 107 5.75 2.48 17.05
N LEU A 108 5.29 3.62 16.55
CA LEU A 108 6.03 4.39 15.55
C LEU A 108 7.07 5.23 16.27
N LEU A 109 8.34 5.05 15.91
CA LEU A 109 9.47 5.80 16.47
C LEU A 109 9.77 7.03 15.62
N ASP A 110 9.87 6.84 14.31
CA ASP A 110 10.10 7.89 13.31
C ASP A 110 9.28 7.58 12.05
N VAL A 111 8.83 8.62 11.35
CA VAL A 111 8.06 8.51 10.09
C VAL A 111 8.52 9.60 9.14
N LYS A 112 9.08 9.19 8.00
CA LYS A 112 9.58 10.08 6.95
C LYS A 112 8.81 9.87 5.65
N LEU A 113 8.46 10.96 4.98
CA LEU A 113 7.89 10.94 3.64
C LEU A 113 8.91 11.49 2.65
N TYR A 114 9.37 10.63 1.73
CA TYR A 114 10.24 11.03 0.64
C TYR A 114 9.40 11.42 -0.57
N VAL A 115 9.61 12.63 -1.09
CA VAL A 115 8.91 13.16 -2.26
C VAL A 115 9.92 13.52 -3.33
N ARG A 116 9.68 13.07 -4.56
CA ARG A 116 10.51 13.43 -5.72
C ARG A 116 10.24 14.88 -6.12
N ARG A 117 11.29 15.71 -6.12
CA ARG A 117 11.26 17.08 -6.65
C ARG A 117 12.09 17.13 -7.94
N VAL A 118 11.58 17.80 -8.96
CA VAL A 118 12.28 18.02 -10.25
C VAL A 118 12.54 19.51 -10.42
N ASN A 119 13.78 19.86 -10.73
CA ASN A 119 14.16 21.23 -11.07
C ASN A 119 14.00 21.42 -12.59
N ILE A 120 13.22 22.41 -12.99
CA ILE A 120 12.86 22.68 -14.38
C ILE A 120 13.56 23.97 -14.82
N SER A 121 14.02 24.02 -16.07
CA SER A 121 14.63 25.24 -16.64
C SER A 121 13.62 26.41 -16.71
N PRO A 122 14.05 27.67 -16.53
CA PRO A 122 13.15 28.82 -16.55
C PRO A 122 12.25 28.94 -17.81
N PRO A 123 12.72 28.66 -19.05
CA PRO A 123 11.86 28.75 -20.23
C PRO A 123 10.67 27.78 -20.20
N VAL A 124 10.87 26.55 -19.69
CA VAL A 124 9.81 25.55 -19.57
C VAL A 124 8.79 25.95 -18.50
N LEU A 125 9.23 26.58 -17.42
CA LEU A 125 8.35 27.10 -16.38
C LEU A 125 7.43 28.21 -16.93
N LEU A 126 7.97 29.12 -17.74
CA LEU A 126 7.18 30.15 -18.42
C LEU A 126 6.19 29.55 -19.42
N ALA A 127 6.62 28.55 -20.21
CA ALA A 127 5.75 27.84 -21.14
C ALA A 127 4.60 27.12 -20.41
N HIS A 128 4.84 26.51 -19.25
CA HIS A 128 3.78 25.95 -18.41
C HIS A 128 2.79 27.01 -17.94
N ALA A 129 3.26 28.18 -17.48
CA ALA A 129 2.36 29.26 -17.06
C ALA A 129 1.45 29.73 -18.21
N GLN A 130 2.01 29.96 -19.41
CA GLN A 130 1.24 30.34 -20.60
C GLN A 130 0.26 29.25 -21.06
N ALA A 131 0.61 27.97 -20.90
CA ALA A 131 -0.29 26.86 -21.23
C ALA A 131 -1.47 26.75 -20.24
N LEU A 132 -1.22 27.04 -18.96
CA LEU A 132 -2.24 27.02 -17.90
C LEU A 132 -3.27 28.14 -18.04
N GLU A 133 -2.91 29.28 -18.63
CA GLU A 133 -3.86 30.34 -18.99
C GLU A 133 -4.89 29.89 -20.02
N LYS A 134 -4.49 28.96 -20.92
CA LYS A 134 -5.34 28.46 -22.01
C LYS A 134 -6.17 27.25 -21.61
N SER A 135 -5.61 26.36 -20.77
CA SER A 135 -6.28 25.13 -20.37
C SER A 135 -5.78 24.60 -19.03
N PRO A 136 -6.65 23.98 -18.21
CA PRO A 136 -6.24 23.40 -16.94
C PRO A 136 -5.36 22.17 -17.15
N ALA A 137 -4.41 21.95 -16.24
CA ALA A 137 -3.65 20.71 -16.20
C ALA A 137 -4.54 19.51 -15.87
N LYS A 138 -4.48 18.47 -16.70
CA LYS A 138 -5.22 17.23 -16.52
C LYS A 138 -4.28 16.11 -16.09
N TYR A 139 -4.61 15.46 -14.98
CA TYR A 139 -3.89 14.30 -14.47
C TYR A 139 -4.75 13.07 -14.69
N PRO A 140 -4.35 12.12 -15.55
CA PRO A 140 -5.03 10.85 -15.66
C PRO A 140 -4.78 10.07 -14.37
N VAL A 141 -5.85 9.67 -13.69
CA VAL A 141 -5.78 8.92 -12.45
C VAL A 141 -6.67 7.70 -12.59
N ASN A 142 -6.05 6.53 -12.48
CA ASN A 142 -6.77 5.26 -12.42
C ASN A 142 -7.17 5.02 -10.96
N ARG A 143 -8.46 5.13 -10.67
CA ARG A 143 -8.99 4.89 -9.32
C ARG A 143 -9.05 3.40 -9.04
N VAL A 144 -8.55 3.00 -7.87
CA VAL A 144 -8.64 1.63 -7.37
C VAL A 144 -9.52 1.60 -6.14
N ASP A 145 -10.69 0.97 -6.28
CA ASP A 145 -11.66 0.78 -5.21
C ASP A 145 -11.73 -0.68 -4.77
N ILE A 146 -11.86 -0.88 -3.45
CA ILE A 146 -12.06 -2.22 -2.86
C ILE A 146 -13.47 -2.30 -2.32
N LYS A 147 -14.21 -3.30 -2.80
CA LYS A 147 -15.53 -3.66 -2.30
C LYS A 147 -15.44 -5.03 -1.62
N ALA A 148 -15.88 -5.09 -0.37
CA ALA A 148 -15.98 -6.35 0.36
C ALA A 148 -17.41 -6.89 0.24
N VAL A 149 -17.55 -8.17 -0.08
CA VAL A 149 -18.85 -8.83 -0.21
C VAL A 149 -18.79 -10.15 0.55
N THR A 150 -19.72 -10.35 1.47
CA THR A 150 -19.81 -11.60 2.25
C THR A 150 -20.54 -12.67 1.47
N ILE A 151 -19.93 -13.83 1.26
CA ILE A 151 -20.56 -15.00 0.65
C ILE A 151 -20.79 -16.03 1.76
N ALA A 152 -22.05 -16.41 1.98
CA ALA A 152 -22.38 -17.40 3.00
C ALA A 152 -21.93 -18.80 2.55
N GLN A 153 -21.49 -19.61 3.52
CA GLN A 153 -21.09 -20.99 3.28
C GLN A 153 -22.25 -21.80 2.69
N GLY A 154 -21.98 -22.61 1.67
CA GLY A 154 -22.98 -23.43 0.97
C GLY A 154 -23.71 -22.71 -0.17
N MET A 155 -23.46 -21.42 -0.42
CA MET A 155 -23.98 -20.78 -1.63
C MET A 155 -23.16 -21.17 -2.87
N HIS A 156 -23.85 -21.70 -3.88
CA HIS A 156 -23.24 -22.07 -5.18
C HIS A 156 -23.27 -20.93 -6.22
N SER A 157 -24.15 -19.95 -6.05
CA SER A 157 -24.25 -18.78 -6.93
C SER A 157 -24.62 -17.54 -6.13
N LYS A 158 -23.98 -16.42 -6.44
CA LYS A 158 -24.28 -15.10 -5.88
C LYS A 158 -24.14 -14.04 -6.95
N THR A 159 -25.22 -13.39 -7.30
CA THR A 159 -25.20 -12.18 -8.13
C THR A 159 -24.83 -10.98 -7.27
N ILE A 160 -23.87 -10.18 -7.72
CA ILE A 160 -23.50 -8.92 -7.09
C ILE A 160 -23.82 -7.80 -8.06
N ASP A 161 -24.94 -7.15 -7.84
CA ASP A 161 -25.39 -6.06 -8.69
C ASP A 161 -24.50 -4.82 -8.49
N ASN A 162 -24.24 -4.08 -9.58
CA ASN A 162 -23.47 -2.83 -9.58
C ASN A 162 -22.06 -2.96 -8.94
N LEU A 163 -21.39 -4.08 -9.20
CA LEU A 163 -20.02 -4.32 -8.73
C LEU A 163 -19.06 -3.21 -9.18
N PHE A 164 -19.28 -2.65 -10.37
CA PHE A 164 -18.64 -1.43 -10.84
C PHE A 164 -19.68 -0.31 -10.83
N MET A 165 -19.38 0.81 -10.16
CA MET A 165 -20.20 2.03 -10.33
C MET A 165 -19.70 2.69 -11.61
N ASN A 166 -20.58 2.82 -12.60
CA ASN A 166 -20.33 3.66 -13.79
C ASN A 166 -20.32 5.13 -13.41
#